data_AF-A0A9D8N1U2-F1
#
_entry.id   AF-A0A9D8N1U2-F1
#
_cell.length_a   1.000
_cell.length_b   1.000
_cell.length_c   1.000
_cell.angle_alpha   90.00
_cell.angle_beta   90.00
_cell.angle_gamma   90.00
#
_symmetry.space_group_name_H-M   'P 1'
#
loop_
_entity.id
_entity.type
_entity.pdbx_description
1 polymer ?
#
loop_
_entity_poly.entity_id
_entity_poly.type
_entity_poly.pdbx_seq_one_letter_code
_entity_poly.pdbx_strand_id
1 'polypeptide(L)'
;MKPKASTVAQKLLNLYRQAHVIIGGWGALNPIFVEESTPDVMETLIQLPTGKMLAKHIENLKSGKTPMNSIERDLLPYGGMMAESAIDVDISATDWQELESAILNFTPDQEGLDKIEKIPVVQSFGPEWLQKIHSLISVKHPELLQNWATVDKTYNAYMRWNTANDLIANPLSDRARAQLQADMPEYETYLPMFGESGTQLLEKLRTSISSIPHAITQD
;
A
#
# COMPACT_ATOMS: atom_id res chain seq x y z
N MET A 1 10.34 -15.42 -22.05
CA MET A 1 10.65 -14.23 -21.23
C MET A 1 12.07 -14.34 -20.68
N LYS A 2 12.87 -13.27 -20.75
CA LYS A 2 14.20 -13.25 -20.11
C LYS A 2 14.00 -13.11 -18.58
N PRO A 3 14.58 -13.99 -17.75
CA PRO A 3 14.30 -14.03 -16.31
C PRO A 3 14.58 -12.69 -15.61
N LYS A 4 15.64 -11.97 -16.02
CA LYS A 4 15.99 -10.65 -15.48
C LYS A 4 14.93 -9.58 -15.76
N ALA A 5 14.32 -9.59 -16.95
CA ALA A 5 13.27 -8.63 -17.31
C ALA A 5 11.97 -8.88 -16.52
N SER A 6 11.65 -10.15 -16.26
CA SER A 6 10.50 -10.54 -15.43
C SER A 6 10.62 -10.06 -13.99
N THR A 7 11.80 -10.20 -13.39
CA THR A 7 12.05 -9.74 -12.02
C THR A 7 11.92 -8.22 -11.90
N VAL A 8 12.51 -7.47 -12.85
CA VAL A 8 12.42 -6.01 -12.86
C VAL A 8 10.98 -5.56 -13.10
N ALA A 9 10.27 -6.17 -14.06
CA ALA A 9 8.85 -5.85 -14.31
C ALA A 9 7.98 -6.05 -13.06
N GLN A 10 8.18 -7.16 -12.33
CA GLN A 10 7.45 -7.42 -11.09
C GLN A 10 7.79 -6.41 -9.98
N LYS A 11 9.07 -6.04 -9.85
CA LYS A 11 9.53 -5.00 -8.92
C LYS A 11 8.84 -3.66 -9.21
N LEU A 12 8.86 -3.20 -10.45
CA LEU A 12 8.23 -1.92 -10.84
C LEU A 12 6.72 -1.95 -10.60
N LEU A 13 6.07 -3.09 -10.88
CA LEU A 13 4.64 -3.26 -10.65
C LEU A 13 4.28 -3.22 -9.15
N ASN A 14 5.12 -3.79 -8.29
CA ASN A 14 4.93 -3.74 -6.85
C ASN A 14 5.10 -2.31 -6.32
N LEU A 15 6.16 -1.60 -6.74
CA LEU A 15 6.38 -0.19 -6.39
C LEU A 15 5.21 0.70 -6.83
N TYR A 16 4.69 0.47 -8.03
CA TYR A 16 3.53 1.19 -8.55
C TYR A 16 2.28 0.98 -7.70
N ARG A 17 2.04 -0.25 -7.19
CA ARG A 17 0.91 -0.55 -6.29
C ARG A 17 1.11 0.01 -4.88
N GLN A 18 2.37 0.09 -4.42
CA GLN A 18 2.76 0.57 -3.10
C GLN A 18 3.08 2.06 -3.06
N ALA A 19 2.81 2.81 -4.13
CA ALA A 19 3.21 4.21 -4.22
C ALA A 19 2.70 5.10 -3.07
N HIS A 20 1.59 4.71 -2.45
CA HIS A 20 0.96 5.40 -1.33
C HIS A 20 1.74 5.29 -0.01
N VAL A 21 2.57 4.25 0.18
CA VAL A 21 3.39 4.07 1.39
C VAL A 21 4.86 4.47 1.20
N ILE A 22 5.21 4.99 0.03
CA ILE A 22 6.60 5.36 -0.29
C ILE A 22 6.84 6.84 -0.01
N ILE A 23 7.80 7.11 0.87
CA ILE A 23 8.24 8.47 1.21
C ILE A 23 8.71 9.18 -0.07
N GLY A 24 8.11 10.34 -0.37
CA GLY A 24 8.36 11.11 -1.60
C GLY A 24 7.42 10.77 -2.77
N GLY A 25 6.54 9.78 -2.60
CA GLY A 25 5.46 9.43 -3.53
C GLY A 25 5.91 9.26 -4.97
N TRP A 26 5.12 9.79 -5.91
CA TRP A 26 5.42 9.70 -7.35
C TRP A 26 6.72 10.39 -7.74
N GLY A 27 7.13 11.45 -7.04
CA GLY A 27 8.40 12.14 -7.30
C GLY A 27 9.64 11.27 -7.03
N ALA A 28 9.54 10.35 -6.07
CA ALA A 28 10.60 9.38 -5.80
C ALA A 28 10.54 8.16 -6.74
N LEU A 29 9.34 7.75 -7.15
CA LEU A 29 9.13 6.51 -7.89
C LEU A 29 9.27 6.66 -9.41
N ASN A 30 8.74 7.75 -9.97
CA ASN A 30 8.70 7.95 -11.42
C ASN A 30 10.10 7.97 -12.07
N PRO A 31 11.16 8.53 -11.45
CA PRO A 31 12.52 8.42 -11.99
C PRO A 31 12.97 6.95 -12.13
N ILE A 32 12.70 6.12 -11.12
CA ILE A 32 13.02 4.68 -11.12
C ILE A 32 12.26 3.96 -12.24
N PHE A 33 10.97 4.31 -12.42
CA PHE A 33 10.18 3.72 -13.49
C PHE A 33 10.75 4.05 -14.87
N VAL A 34 11.19 5.29 -15.12
CA VAL A 34 11.78 5.69 -16.39
C VAL A 34 13.13 5.02 -16.62
N GLU A 35 13.97 4.95 -15.58
CA GLU A 35 15.32 4.38 -15.64
C GLU A 35 15.32 2.86 -15.89
N GLU A 36 14.48 2.11 -15.17
CA GLU A 36 14.50 0.64 -15.21
C GLU A 36 13.65 0.03 -16.34
N SER A 37 12.85 0.83 -17.05
CA SER A 37 11.91 0.37 -18.08
C SER A 37 12.53 0.25 -19.48
N THR A 38 13.44 -0.71 -19.62
CA THR A 38 13.98 -1.14 -20.93
C THR A 38 12.88 -1.76 -21.82
N PRO A 39 13.08 -1.89 -23.16
CA PRO A 39 12.08 -2.48 -24.05
C PRO A 39 11.59 -3.87 -23.62
N ASP A 40 12.52 -4.76 -23.21
CA ASP A 40 12.18 -6.11 -22.74
C ASP A 40 11.36 -6.09 -21.44
N VAL A 41 11.61 -5.11 -20.55
CA VAL A 41 10.85 -4.92 -19.31
C VAL A 41 9.45 -4.38 -19.62
N MET A 42 9.33 -3.44 -20.56
CA MET A 42 8.04 -2.91 -21.02
C MET A 42 7.17 -3.99 -21.67
N GLU A 43 7.75 -4.81 -22.54
CA GLU A 43 7.04 -5.95 -23.16
C GLU A 43 6.54 -6.92 -22.08
N THR A 44 7.37 -7.19 -21.07
CA THR A 44 6.99 -8.05 -19.94
C THR A 44 5.90 -7.43 -19.08
N LEU A 45 5.99 -6.14 -18.75
CA LEU A 45 5.00 -5.42 -17.95
C LEU A 45 3.60 -5.50 -18.57
N ILE A 46 3.47 -5.37 -19.88
CA ILE A 46 2.18 -5.40 -20.59
C ILE A 46 1.46 -6.76 -20.45
N GLN A 47 2.22 -7.84 -20.20
CA GLN A 47 1.68 -9.19 -19.99
C GLN A 47 1.21 -9.43 -18.55
N LEU A 48 1.61 -8.58 -17.59
CA LEU A 48 1.26 -8.74 -16.18
C LEU A 48 -0.11 -8.10 -15.88
N PRO A 49 -0.88 -8.65 -14.91
CA PRO A 49 -2.11 -8.02 -14.44
C PRO A 49 -1.84 -6.58 -13.98
N THR A 50 -2.68 -5.64 -14.40
CA THR A 50 -2.52 -4.17 -14.18
C THR A 50 -1.25 -3.54 -14.76
N GLY A 51 -0.36 -4.30 -15.41
CA GLY A 51 0.91 -3.78 -15.92
C GLY A 51 0.79 -2.92 -17.18
N LYS A 52 -0.32 -3.04 -17.93
CA LYS A 52 -0.65 -2.14 -19.05
C LYS A 52 -0.83 -0.68 -18.61
N MET A 53 -1.38 -0.46 -17.42
CA MET A 53 -1.58 0.89 -16.88
C MET A 53 -0.24 1.53 -16.49
N LEU A 54 0.61 0.77 -15.79
CA LEU A 54 1.96 1.22 -15.46
C LEU A 54 2.80 1.48 -16.73
N ALA A 55 2.74 0.58 -17.72
CA ALA A 55 3.41 0.78 -18.99
C ALA A 55 2.96 2.09 -19.66
N LYS A 56 1.65 2.37 -19.64
CA LYS A 56 1.11 3.62 -20.19
C LYS A 56 1.58 4.86 -19.43
N HIS A 57 1.64 4.79 -18.11
CA HIS A 57 2.18 5.87 -17.28
C HIS A 57 3.66 6.14 -17.59
N ILE A 58 4.47 5.10 -17.71
CA ILE A 58 5.90 5.22 -18.08
C ILE A 58 6.08 5.90 -19.45
N GLU A 59 5.25 5.56 -20.43
CA GLU A 59 5.26 6.23 -21.74
C GLU A 59 4.91 7.72 -21.62
N ASN A 60 3.91 8.07 -20.80
CA ASN A 60 3.54 9.46 -20.58
C ASN A 60 4.66 10.25 -19.88
N LEU A 61 5.38 9.63 -18.94
CA LEU A 61 6.56 10.23 -18.29
C LEU A 61 7.69 10.46 -19.30
N LYS A 62 8.03 9.45 -20.10
CA LYS A 62 9.12 9.53 -21.11
C LYS A 62 8.84 10.57 -22.19
N SER A 63 7.56 10.75 -22.56
CA SER A 63 7.13 11.76 -23.52
C SER A 63 6.95 13.16 -22.93
N GLY A 64 7.04 13.30 -21.61
CA GLY A 64 6.81 14.56 -20.90
C GLY A 64 5.34 14.97 -20.79
N LYS A 65 4.40 14.10 -21.18
CA LYS A 65 2.95 14.34 -21.06
C LYS A 65 2.52 14.42 -19.59
N THR A 66 3.16 13.64 -18.71
CA THR A 66 2.92 13.66 -17.26
C THR A 66 4.17 14.17 -16.53
N PRO A 67 4.03 15.14 -15.61
CA PRO A 67 5.13 15.59 -14.77
C PRO A 67 5.72 14.47 -13.90
N MET A 68 7.03 14.51 -13.67
CA MET A 68 7.77 13.47 -12.93
C MET A 68 7.33 13.31 -11.46
N ASN A 69 6.63 14.29 -10.88
CA ASN A 69 6.10 14.22 -9.52
C ASN A 69 4.61 13.84 -9.46
N SER A 70 4.02 13.33 -10.55
CA SER A 70 2.58 13.10 -10.67
C SER A 70 2.23 11.82 -11.44
N ILE A 71 0.95 11.48 -11.45
CA ILE A 71 0.36 10.41 -12.26
C ILE A 71 -1.04 10.82 -12.72
N GLU A 72 -1.44 10.40 -13.92
CA GLU A 72 -2.81 10.60 -14.41
C GLU A 72 -3.79 9.71 -13.64
N ARG A 73 -4.98 10.24 -13.32
CA ARG A 73 -5.93 9.60 -12.40
C ARG A 73 -6.45 8.26 -12.90
N ASP A 74 -6.70 8.14 -14.19
CA ASP A 74 -7.10 6.90 -14.87
C ASP A 74 -5.97 5.87 -14.92
N LEU A 75 -4.73 6.29 -14.66
CA LEU A 75 -3.53 5.45 -14.60
C LEU A 75 -3.09 5.19 -13.16
N LEU A 76 -3.90 5.49 -12.16
CA LEU A 76 -3.62 5.08 -10.78
C LEU A 76 -3.85 3.58 -10.59
N PRO A 77 -3.05 2.93 -9.72
CA PRO A 77 -3.33 1.55 -9.34
C PRO A 77 -4.73 1.47 -8.69
N TYR A 78 -5.44 0.38 -8.96
CA TYR A 78 -6.79 0.12 -8.43
C TYR A 78 -7.86 1.16 -8.81
N GLY A 79 -7.72 1.80 -9.99
CA GLY A 79 -8.78 2.64 -10.57
C GLY A 79 -8.92 4.02 -9.93
N GLY A 80 -7.87 4.51 -9.26
CA GLY A 80 -7.89 5.85 -8.65
C GLY A 80 -8.80 5.98 -7.44
N MET A 81 -9.33 4.88 -6.90
CA MET A 81 -10.06 4.87 -5.62
C MET A 81 -9.21 5.39 -4.44
N MET A 82 -7.90 5.54 -4.64
CA MET A 82 -6.94 6.08 -3.65
C MET A 82 -6.54 7.55 -3.90
N ALA A 83 -6.99 8.22 -4.97
CA ALA A 83 -6.67 9.63 -5.24
C ALA A 83 -7.86 10.58 -5.20
N GLU A 84 -9.04 10.10 -4.79
CA GLU A 84 -10.12 10.98 -4.35
C GLU A 84 -9.84 11.53 -2.94
N SER A 85 -8.78 12.33 -2.79
CA SER A 85 -8.54 13.01 -1.51
C SER A 85 -7.89 14.37 -1.66
N ALA A 86 -8.28 15.10 -2.71
CA ALA A 86 -8.38 16.55 -2.61
C ALA A 86 -9.87 16.92 -2.59
N ILE A 87 -10.63 16.28 -1.68
CA ILE A 87 -11.84 16.94 -1.20
C ILE A 87 -11.31 18.11 -0.38
N ASP A 88 -11.79 19.30 -0.70
CA ASP A 88 -11.59 20.54 0.03
C ASP A 88 -12.26 20.38 1.42
N VAL A 89 -11.71 19.49 2.25
CA VAL A 89 -12.23 19.23 3.59
C VAL A 89 -11.73 20.38 4.44
N ASP A 90 -12.63 21.33 4.63
CA ASP A 90 -12.42 22.37 5.61
C ASP A 90 -12.74 21.79 6.98
N ILE A 91 -11.69 21.37 7.69
CA ILE A 91 -11.80 20.95 9.09
C ILE A 91 -11.63 22.18 9.98
N SER A 92 -12.35 22.22 11.10
CA SER A 92 -12.29 23.38 11.99
C SER A 92 -10.90 23.50 12.62
N ALA A 93 -10.53 24.72 13.05
CA ALA A 93 -9.26 24.92 13.76
C ALA A 93 -9.14 24.06 15.02
N THR A 94 -10.26 23.79 15.70
CA THR A 94 -10.31 22.94 16.89
C THR A 94 -10.07 21.47 16.54
N ASP A 95 -10.72 20.96 15.49
CA ASP A 95 -10.48 19.59 15.00
C ASP A 95 -9.02 19.40 14.58
N TRP A 96 -8.44 20.46 14.00
CA TRP A 96 -7.04 20.44 13.61
C TRP A 96 -6.10 20.36 14.82
N GLN A 97 -6.33 21.18 15.83
CA GLN A 97 -5.52 21.15 17.05
C GLN A 97 -5.57 19.80 17.75
N GLU A 98 -6.75 19.17 17.79
CA GLU A 98 -6.91 17.82 18.36
C GLU A 98 -6.14 16.77 17.54
N LEU A 99 -6.29 16.79 16.22
CA LEU A 99 -5.60 15.87 15.33
C LEU A 99 -4.07 16.06 15.37
N GLU A 100 -3.58 17.29 15.33
CA GLU A 100 -2.16 17.62 15.46
C GLU A 100 -1.60 17.13 16.80
N SER A 101 -2.31 17.40 17.89
CA SER A 101 -1.90 16.94 19.23
C SER A 101 -1.81 15.41 19.31
N ALA A 102 -2.79 14.71 18.74
CA ALA A 102 -2.79 13.25 18.71
C ALA A 102 -1.65 12.67 17.87
N ILE A 103 -1.32 13.30 16.73
CA ILE A 103 -0.21 12.89 15.87
C ILE A 103 1.14 13.12 16.56
N LEU A 104 1.32 14.27 17.21
CA LEU A 104 2.57 14.62 17.90
C LEU A 104 2.83 13.75 19.13
N ASN A 105 1.77 13.32 19.82
CA ASN A 105 1.84 12.47 21.01
C ASN A 105 1.56 10.99 20.71
N PHE A 106 1.63 10.59 19.43
CA PHE A 106 1.30 9.23 19.02
C PHE A 106 2.26 8.21 19.64
N THR A 107 1.69 7.17 20.23
CA THR A 107 2.43 5.98 20.68
C THR A 107 2.25 4.88 19.63
N PRO A 108 3.31 4.24 19.11
CA PRO A 108 3.23 3.27 18.01
C PRO A 108 2.73 1.89 18.48
N ASP A 109 1.50 1.87 19.02
CA ASP A 109 0.79 0.69 19.48
C ASP A 109 -0.72 0.81 19.22
N GLN A 110 -1.48 -0.23 19.61
CA GLN A 110 -2.94 -0.24 19.45
C GLN A 110 -3.62 0.89 20.23
N GLU A 111 -3.12 1.26 21.41
CA GLU A 111 -3.73 2.32 22.22
C GLU A 111 -3.56 3.69 21.56
N GLY A 112 -2.40 3.95 20.94
CA GLY A 112 -2.17 5.14 20.13
C GLY A 112 -3.09 5.21 18.92
N LEU A 113 -3.30 4.09 18.22
CA LEU A 113 -4.25 4.02 17.11
C LEU A 113 -5.68 4.29 17.58
N ASP A 114 -6.10 3.64 18.66
CA ASP A 114 -7.44 3.83 19.25
C ASP A 114 -7.70 5.30 19.63
N LYS A 115 -6.67 6.04 20.07
CA LYS A 115 -6.78 7.48 20.36
C LYS A 115 -7.04 8.28 19.10
N ILE A 116 -6.33 8.00 18.01
CA ILE A 116 -6.53 8.68 16.71
C ILE A 116 -7.90 8.33 16.12
N GLU A 117 -8.27 7.05 16.09
CA GLU A 117 -9.56 6.59 15.52
C GLU A 117 -10.80 7.12 16.26
N LYS A 118 -10.64 7.58 17.50
CA LYS A 118 -11.72 8.19 18.29
C LYS A 118 -11.89 9.68 18.05
N ILE A 119 -10.97 10.34 17.34
CA ILE A 119 -11.09 11.76 17.05
C ILE A 119 -12.27 11.99 16.10
N PRO A 120 -13.19 12.93 16.39
CA PRO A 120 -14.39 13.14 15.58
C PRO A 120 -14.11 13.37 14.09
N VAL A 121 -13.08 14.16 13.75
CA VAL A 121 -12.71 14.41 12.35
C VAL A 121 -12.21 13.15 11.66
N VAL A 122 -11.48 12.28 12.36
CA VAL A 122 -11.01 10.99 11.83
C VAL A 122 -12.21 10.10 11.52
N GLN A 123 -13.16 10.00 12.46
CA GLN A 123 -14.39 9.21 12.27
C GLN A 123 -15.24 9.74 11.11
N SER A 124 -15.29 11.05 10.92
CA SER A 124 -16.05 11.68 9.83
C SER A 124 -15.55 11.25 8.43
N PHE A 125 -14.28 10.88 8.32
CA PHE A 125 -13.70 10.39 7.07
C PHE A 125 -14.02 8.92 6.76
N GLY A 126 -14.54 8.17 7.74
CA GLY A 126 -14.91 6.78 7.57
C GLY A 126 -13.71 5.89 7.20
N PRO A 127 -13.89 4.85 6.36
CA PRO A 127 -12.83 3.88 6.07
C PRO A 127 -11.61 4.46 5.31
N GLU A 128 -11.73 5.67 4.77
CA GLU A 128 -10.67 6.36 4.02
C GLU A 128 -9.91 7.39 4.86
N TRP A 129 -10.11 7.38 6.19
CA TRP A 129 -9.55 8.40 7.08
C TRP A 129 -8.04 8.54 6.94
N LEU A 130 -7.35 7.43 6.73
CA LEU A 130 -5.90 7.41 6.69
C LEU A 130 -5.35 8.13 5.45
N GLN A 131 -5.96 7.90 4.27
CA GLN A 131 -5.60 8.63 3.05
C GLN A 131 -6.02 10.10 3.12
N LYS A 132 -7.23 10.39 3.64
CA LYS A 132 -7.75 11.77 3.72
C LYS A 132 -6.91 12.64 4.63
N ILE A 133 -6.48 12.11 5.78
CA ILE A 133 -5.61 12.86 6.70
C ILE A 133 -4.21 13.01 6.11
N HIS A 134 -3.65 11.98 5.47
CA HIS A 134 -2.38 12.12 4.76
C HIS A 134 -2.42 13.29 3.77
N SER A 135 -3.47 13.36 2.93
CA SER A 135 -3.64 14.45 1.96
C SER A 135 -3.80 15.80 2.63
N LEU A 136 -4.58 15.88 3.70
CA LEU A 136 -4.81 17.10 4.45
C LEU A 136 -3.50 17.63 5.08
N ILE A 137 -2.72 16.74 5.70
CA ILE A 137 -1.39 17.04 6.25
C ILE A 137 -0.43 17.50 5.14
N SER A 138 -0.41 16.79 4.01
CA SER A 138 0.49 17.11 2.89
C SER A 138 0.32 18.53 2.36
N VAL A 139 -0.90 19.06 2.43
CA VAL A 139 -1.23 20.41 1.94
C VAL A 139 -1.10 21.47 3.04
N LYS A 140 -1.61 21.20 4.25
CA LYS A 140 -1.76 22.22 5.29
C LYS A 140 -0.64 22.21 6.34
N HIS A 141 -0.08 21.03 6.67
CA HIS A 141 0.86 20.82 7.78
C HIS A 141 1.96 19.80 7.43
N PRO A 142 2.77 20.04 6.37
CA PRO A 142 3.74 19.07 5.87
C PRO A 142 4.79 18.65 6.93
N GLU A 143 5.02 19.46 7.96
CA GLU A 143 5.87 19.14 9.11
C GLU A 143 5.40 17.91 9.90
N LEU A 144 4.12 17.56 9.85
CA LEU A 144 3.57 16.40 10.55
C LEU A 144 3.73 15.09 9.76
N LEU A 145 4.17 15.14 8.50
CA LEU A 145 4.25 13.95 7.62
C LEU A 145 5.12 12.83 8.20
N GLN A 146 6.21 13.18 8.90
CA GLN A 146 7.07 12.18 9.52
C GLN A 146 6.37 11.41 10.66
N ASN A 147 5.63 12.13 11.50
CA ASN A 147 4.86 11.52 12.58
C ASN A 147 3.67 10.74 12.01
N TRP A 148 3.02 11.29 10.98
CA TRP A 148 1.95 10.61 10.26
C TRP A 148 2.41 9.30 9.62
N ALA A 149 3.61 9.24 9.04
CA ALA A 149 4.17 8.00 8.52
C ALA A 149 4.30 6.91 9.61
N THR A 150 4.52 7.32 10.86
CA THR A 150 4.54 6.39 12.01
C THR A 150 3.13 5.87 12.33
N VAL A 151 2.12 6.75 12.28
CA VAL A 151 0.70 6.37 12.42
C VAL A 151 0.31 5.38 11.33
N ASP A 152 0.55 5.73 10.07
CA ASP A 152 0.22 4.91 8.90
C ASP A 152 0.88 3.52 8.97
N LYS A 153 2.18 3.49 9.25
CA LYS A 153 2.91 2.24 9.42
C LYS A 153 2.33 1.38 10.54
N THR A 154 1.96 1.98 11.66
CA THR A 154 1.39 1.27 12.81
C THR A 154 0.01 0.72 12.47
N TYR A 155 -0.86 1.51 11.84
CA TYR A 155 -2.18 1.07 11.39
C TYR A 155 -2.09 -0.13 10.45
N ASN A 156 -1.24 -0.03 9.42
CA ASN A 156 -1.04 -1.13 8.48
C ASN A 156 -0.50 -2.38 9.18
N ALA A 157 0.40 -2.23 10.15
CA ALA A 157 0.91 -3.35 10.93
C ALA A 157 -0.22 -4.09 11.67
N TYR A 158 -1.04 -3.38 12.43
CA TYR A 158 -2.14 -3.97 13.19
C TYR A 158 -3.24 -4.54 12.28
N MET A 159 -3.57 -3.87 11.18
CA MET A 159 -4.55 -4.38 10.23
C MET A 159 -4.10 -5.68 9.56
N ARG A 160 -2.81 -5.78 9.17
CA ARG A 160 -2.24 -7.04 8.64
C ARG A 160 -2.17 -8.12 9.71
N TRP A 161 -1.81 -7.77 10.94
CA TRP A 161 -1.81 -8.69 12.07
C TRP A 161 -3.21 -9.31 12.31
N ASN A 162 -4.24 -8.47 12.38
CA ASN A 162 -5.62 -8.93 12.60
C ASN A 162 -6.10 -9.78 11.43
N THR A 163 -5.91 -9.31 10.20
CA THR A 163 -6.29 -10.06 8.99
C THR A 163 -5.59 -11.41 8.92
N ALA A 164 -4.29 -11.46 9.23
CA ALA A 164 -3.52 -12.70 9.23
C ALA A 164 -4.05 -13.71 10.26
N ASN A 165 -4.41 -13.26 11.47
CA ASN A 165 -5.01 -14.13 12.47
C ASN A 165 -6.36 -14.68 12.01
N ASP A 166 -7.21 -13.86 11.40
CA ASP A 166 -8.50 -14.29 10.85
C ASP A 166 -8.35 -15.31 9.72
N LEU A 167 -7.35 -15.11 8.84
CA LEU A 167 -7.05 -16.02 7.74
C LEU A 167 -6.55 -17.38 8.24
N ILE A 168 -5.76 -17.42 9.32
CA ILE A 168 -5.27 -18.68 9.91
C ILE A 168 -6.36 -19.40 10.72
N ALA A 169 -7.30 -18.66 11.31
CA ALA A 169 -8.40 -19.23 12.08
C ALA A 169 -9.44 -19.95 11.20
N ASN A 170 -9.50 -19.65 9.90
CA ASN A 170 -10.53 -20.13 9.00
C ASN A 170 -9.96 -20.90 7.79
N PRO A 171 -10.67 -21.91 7.26
CA PRO A 171 -10.27 -22.57 6.02
C PRO A 171 -10.25 -21.57 4.85
N LEU A 172 -9.09 -21.44 4.19
CA LEU A 172 -8.97 -20.57 3.02
C LEU A 172 -9.56 -21.24 1.78
N SER A 173 -10.45 -20.52 1.09
CA SER A 173 -10.85 -20.85 -0.29
C SER A 173 -9.67 -20.65 -1.25
N ASP A 174 -9.71 -21.28 -2.43
CA ASP A 174 -8.63 -21.13 -3.42
C ASP A 174 -8.46 -19.67 -3.88
N ARG A 175 -9.55 -18.92 -4.00
CA ARG A 175 -9.52 -17.48 -4.28
C ARG A 175 -8.82 -16.70 -3.15
N ALA A 176 -9.13 -17.03 -1.89
CA ALA A 176 -8.51 -16.38 -0.74
C ALA A 176 -7.00 -16.72 -0.65
N ARG A 177 -6.59 -17.95 -0.99
CA ARG A 177 -5.16 -18.31 -1.07
C ARG A 177 -4.43 -17.55 -2.16
N ALA A 178 -5.02 -17.43 -3.35
CA ALA A 178 -4.43 -16.66 -4.45
C ALA A 178 -4.28 -15.17 -4.09
N GLN A 179 -5.29 -14.60 -3.41
CA GLN A 179 -5.21 -13.23 -2.92
C GLN A 179 -4.14 -13.08 -1.84
N LEU A 180 -4.11 -13.97 -0.85
CA LEU A 180 -3.06 -13.99 0.18
C LEU A 180 -1.66 -14.10 -0.44
N GLN A 181 -1.48 -14.94 -1.46
CA GLN A 181 -0.22 -15.05 -2.20
C GLN A 181 0.19 -13.73 -2.86
N ALA A 182 -0.75 -13.01 -3.46
CA ALA A 182 -0.50 -11.69 -4.04
C ALA A 182 -0.14 -10.64 -2.98
N ASP A 183 -0.74 -10.74 -1.79
CA ASP A 183 -0.57 -9.81 -0.68
C ASP A 183 0.61 -10.16 0.24
N MET A 184 1.26 -11.32 0.06
CA MET A 184 2.39 -11.76 0.90
C MET A 184 3.48 -10.71 1.14
N PRO A 185 3.92 -9.91 0.14
CA PRO A 185 4.93 -8.88 0.37
C PRO A 185 4.54 -7.86 1.45
N GLU A 186 3.25 -7.58 1.60
CA GLU A 186 2.74 -6.67 2.64
C GLU A 186 2.87 -7.33 4.01
N TYR A 187 2.47 -8.60 4.15
CA TYR A 187 2.63 -9.34 5.40
C TYR A 187 4.10 -9.49 5.79
N GLU A 188 5.00 -9.69 4.82
CA GLU A 188 6.45 -9.74 5.04
C GLU A 188 7.02 -8.42 5.53
N THR A 189 6.43 -7.30 5.12
CA THR A 189 6.84 -5.96 5.56
C THR A 189 6.39 -5.68 6.99
N TYR A 190 5.14 -6.04 7.32
CA TYR A 190 4.47 -5.56 8.52
C TYR A 190 4.46 -6.55 9.69
N LEU A 191 4.28 -7.86 9.45
CA LEU A 191 4.18 -8.82 10.54
C LEU A 191 5.44 -8.91 11.41
N PRO A 192 6.69 -8.85 10.86
CA PRO A 192 7.89 -8.89 11.70
C PRO A 192 8.00 -7.76 12.73
N MET A 193 7.23 -6.67 12.58
CA MET A 193 7.19 -5.59 13.57
C MET A 193 6.63 -6.03 14.93
N PHE A 194 5.88 -7.14 14.99
CA PHE A 194 5.39 -7.76 16.22
C PHE A 194 6.39 -8.77 16.83
N GLY A 195 7.66 -8.74 16.40
CA GLY A 195 8.70 -9.62 16.90
C GLY A 195 8.50 -11.08 16.51
N GLU A 196 8.79 -11.98 17.45
CA GLU A 196 8.75 -13.42 17.20
C GLU A 196 7.35 -13.91 16.83
N SER A 197 6.31 -13.43 17.52
CA SER A 197 4.92 -13.81 17.24
C SER A 197 4.49 -13.43 15.82
N GLY A 198 4.95 -12.28 15.33
CA GLY A 198 4.74 -11.84 13.96
C GLY A 198 5.43 -12.72 12.93
N THR A 199 6.68 -13.08 13.20
CA THR A 199 7.45 -14.01 12.35
C THR A 199 6.79 -15.38 12.27
N GLN A 200 6.33 -15.93 13.41
CA GLN A 200 5.62 -17.21 13.44
C GLN A 200 4.28 -17.15 12.68
N LEU A 201 3.55 -16.03 12.79
CA LEU A 201 2.30 -15.85 12.05
C LEU A 201 2.56 -15.80 10.53
N LEU A 202 3.62 -15.11 10.11
CA LEU A 202 4.03 -15.05 8.71
C LEU A 202 4.39 -16.44 8.15
N GLU A 203 5.09 -17.27 8.92
CA GLU A 203 5.39 -18.65 8.53
C GLU A 203 4.12 -19.48 8.33
N LYS A 204 3.14 -19.36 9.25
CA LYS A 204 1.85 -20.05 9.12
C LYS A 204 1.09 -19.64 7.86
N LEU A 205 1.14 -18.36 7.47
CA LEU A 205 0.52 -17.88 6.23
C LEU A 205 1.19 -18.52 5.00
N ARG A 206 2.54 -18.58 4.98
CA ARG A 206 3.30 -19.23 3.90
C ARG A 206 2.95 -20.72 3.77
N THR A 207 2.82 -21.43 4.89
CA THR A 207 2.37 -22.83 4.89
C THR A 207 0.96 -22.97 4.36
N SER A 208 0.07 -22.05 4.71
CA SER A 208 -1.34 -22.07 4.28
C SER A 208 -1.49 -21.87 2.76
N ILE A 209 -0.59 -21.10 2.13
CA ILE A 209 -0.51 -20.98 0.67
C ILE A 209 0.09 -22.24 0.03
N SER A 210 1.13 -22.81 0.66
CA SER A 210 1.89 -23.95 0.12
C SER A 210 1.15 -25.29 0.23
N SER A 211 0.15 -25.36 1.10
CA SER A 211 -0.70 -26.54 1.30
C SER A 211 -1.68 -26.71 0.13
N ILE A 212 -1.15 -27.04 -1.04
CA ILE A 212 -1.93 -27.52 -2.18
C ILE A 212 -2.45 -28.91 -1.79
N PRO A 213 -3.77 -29.18 -1.81
CA PRO A 213 -4.23 -30.56 -1.83
C PRO A 213 -3.69 -31.20 -3.11
N HIS A 214 -2.78 -32.17 -2.97
CA HIS A 214 -2.50 -33.13 -4.03
C HIS A 214 -3.79 -33.96 -4.22
N ALA A 215 -4.67 -33.47 -5.09
CA ALA A 215 -5.91 -34.10 -5.51
C ALA A 215 -6.13 -33.59 -6.94
N ILE A 216 -6.16 -34.37 -8.02
CA ILE A 216 -6.21 -35.82 -8.24
C ILE A 216 -5.60 -36.01 -9.64
N THR A 217 -4.44 -36.66 -9.77
CA THR A 217 -4.13 -37.42 -10.99
C THR A 217 -4.51 -38.86 -10.69
N GLN A 218 -5.80 -39.17 -10.87
CA GLN A 218 -6.28 -40.53 -11.02
C GLN A 218 -6.44 -40.79 -12.51
N ASP A 219 -5.74 -41.85 -12.90
CA ASP A 219 -5.86 -42.72 -14.08
C ASP A 219 -5.52 -42.15 -15.46
#